data_AF-A0A914JUB5-F1
#
_entry.id   AF-A0A914JUB5-F1
#
_cell.length_a   1.000
_cell.length_b   1.000
_cell.length_c   1.000
_cell.angle_alpha   90.00
_cell.angle_beta   90.00
_cell.angle_gamma   90.00
#
_symmetry.space_group_name_H-M   'P 1'
#
loop_
_entity.id
_entity.type
_entity.pdbx_description
1 polymer ?
#
loop_
_entity_poly.entity_id
_entity_poly.type
_entity_poly.pdbx_seq_one_letter_code
_entity_poly.pdbx_strand_id
1 'polypeptide(L)'
;MKNKKGVQPLVKTEPGEKWYETTYNEKLKPNEEVSSDVLAEYDAKATELFNRDCQLSSSTQQKSQLNVAWISQIIKSGTSADKMSAIQLNAQMDPIHSLQNVRFLITWLQKK
;
A
#
# COMPACT_ATOMS: atom_id res chain seq x y z
N MET A 1 -8.16 -30.57 26.98
CA MET A 1 -7.61 -29.22 26.67
C MET A 1 -7.54 -29.10 25.15
N LYS A 2 -8.29 -28.17 24.55
CA LYS A 2 -8.39 -28.03 23.08
C LYS A 2 -7.23 -27.15 22.58
N ASN A 3 -6.29 -27.71 21.81
CA ASN A 3 -5.22 -26.95 21.17
C ASN A 3 -5.83 -26.03 20.09
N LYS A 4 -5.84 -24.72 20.35
CA LYS A 4 -6.06 -23.71 19.30
C LYS A 4 -4.86 -23.78 18.35
N LYS A 5 -5.07 -24.31 17.14
CA LYS A 5 -4.11 -24.11 16.05
C LYS A 5 -4.03 -22.61 15.81
N GLY A 6 -2.97 -21.98 16.30
CA GLY A 6 -2.67 -20.58 16.04
C GLY A 6 -2.57 -20.39 14.53
N VAL A 7 -3.27 -19.39 14.02
CA VAL A 7 -3.16 -18.95 12.63
C VAL A 7 -1.72 -18.51 12.43
N GLN A 8 -0.93 -19.32 11.72
CA GLN A 8 0.43 -18.98 11.35
C GLN A 8 0.35 -17.80 10.37
N PRO A 9 1.11 -16.72 10.57
CA PRO A 9 1.11 -15.59 9.64
C PRO A 9 1.57 -16.05 8.25
N LEU A 10 0.87 -15.62 7.20
CA LEU A 10 1.12 -16.00 5.81
C LEU A 10 2.54 -15.63 5.33
N VAL A 11 3.11 -14.58 5.93
CA VAL A 11 4.47 -14.12 5.65
C VAL A 11 5.20 -13.99 6.99
N LYS A 12 6.33 -14.66 7.11
CA LYS A 12 7.23 -14.55 8.26
C LYS A 12 8.44 -13.73 7.82
N THR A 13 8.54 -12.50 8.31
CA THR A 13 9.70 -11.63 8.09
C THR A 13 10.58 -11.67 9.34
N GLU A 14 11.88 -11.88 9.18
CA GLU A 14 12.82 -11.71 10.29
C GLU A 14 13.15 -10.22 10.49
N PRO A 15 13.42 -9.75 11.73
CA PRO A 15 13.77 -8.35 11.98
C PRO A 15 15.03 -7.94 11.20
N GLY A 16 14.91 -6.93 10.34
CA GLY A 16 16.01 -6.41 9.51
C GLY A 16 16.01 -6.90 8.07
N GLU A 17 15.13 -7.84 7.72
CA GLU A 17 14.93 -8.25 6.33
C GLU A 17 14.01 -7.27 5.60
N LYS A 18 14.38 -6.91 4.37
CA LYS A 18 13.53 -6.07 3.53
C LYS A 18 12.34 -6.91 3.07
N TRP A 19 11.14 -6.48 3.47
CA TRP A 19 9.89 -7.19 3.18
C TRP A 19 9.65 -7.51 1.70
N TYR A 20 10.24 -6.73 0.78
CA TYR A 20 10.14 -6.95 -0.67
C TYR A 20 11.16 -7.96 -1.22
N GLU A 21 12.18 -8.31 -0.45
CA GLU A 21 13.15 -9.37 -0.78
C GLU A 21 12.64 -10.74 -0.30
N THR A 22 11.69 -10.75 0.65
CA THR A 22 10.98 -11.95 1.11
C THR A 22 10.06 -12.46 0.00
N THR A 23 10.65 -13.15 -0.97
CA THR A 23 9.91 -13.84 -2.03
C THR A 23 9.15 -14.99 -1.42
N TYR A 24 7.82 -14.92 -1.45
CA TYR A 24 6.99 -16.10 -1.25
C TYR A 24 7.30 -17.05 -2.41
N ASN A 25 8.17 -18.02 -2.14
CA ASN A 25 8.58 -19.03 -3.11
C ASN A 25 7.44 -20.05 -3.24
N GLU A 26 6.29 -19.57 -3.74
CA GLU A 26 5.31 -20.43 -4.36
C GLU A 26 6.03 -20.99 -5.58
N LYS A 27 6.58 -22.19 -5.45
CA LYS A 27 6.86 -23.01 -6.62
C LYS A 27 5.50 -23.25 -7.28
N LEU A 28 5.05 -22.28 -8.09
CA LEU A 28 3.94 -22.44 -9.00
C LEU A 28 4.25 -23.73 -9.74
N LYS A 29 3.38 -24.74 -9.59
CA LYS A 29 3.51 -25.93 -10.41
C LYS A 29 3.52 -25.43 -11.86
N PRO A 30 4.49 -25.81 -12.70
CA PRO A 30 4.69 -25.20 -14.01
C PRO A 30 3.54 -25.32 -15.03
N ASN A 31 2.32 -25.70 -14.63
CA ASN A 31 1.25 -26.04 -15.54
C ASN A 31 -0.19 -25.89 -15.00
N GLU A 32 -0.44 -25.10 -13.95
CA GLU A 32 -1.81 -24.68 -13.62
C GLU A 32 -2.10 -23.36 -14.35
N GLU A 33 -2.49 -23.47 -15.62
CA GLU A 33 -3.11 -22.34 -16.32
C GLU A 33 -4.44 -22.04 -15.64
N VAL A 34 -4.42 -21.06 -14.74
CA VAL A 34 -5.64 -20.53 -14.12
C VAL A 34 -6.48 -19.92 -15.23
N SER A 35 -7.75 -20.32 -15.32
CA SER A 35 -8.64 -19.80 -16.37
C SER A 35 -8.77 -18.28 -16.25
N SER A 36 -8.92 -17.61 -17.39
CA SER A 36 -9.05 -16.14 -17.46
C SER A 36 -10.17 -15.60 -16.56
N ASP A 37 -11.25 -16.36 -16.40
CA ASP A 37 -12.39 -15.98 -15.56
C ASP A 37 -12.02 -15.97 -14.07
N VAL A 38 -11.25 -16.95 -13.63
CA VAL A 38 -10.78 -17.05 -12.23
C VAL A 38 -9.77 -15.94 -11.93
N LEU A 39 -8.89 -15.60 -12.88
CA LEU A 39 -8.00 -14.45 -12.74
C LEU A 39 -8.76 -13.13 -12.62
N ALA A 40 -9.81 -12.94 -13.44
CA ALA A 40 -10.66 -11.75 -13.37
C ALA A 40 -11.42 -11.66 -12.04
N GLU A 41 -11.90 -12.79 -11.50
CA GLU A 41 -12.54 -12.84 -10.17
C GLU A 41 -11.56 -12.46 -9.06
N TYR A 42 -10.35 -13.02 -9.09
CA TYR A 42 -9.31 -12.67 -8.11
C TYR A 42 -8.90 -11.20 -8.20
N ASP A 43 -8.77 -10.65 -9.39
CA ASP A 43 -8.41 -9.25 -9.58
C ASP A 43 -9.52 -8.30 -9.08
N ALA A 44 -10.79 -8.64 -9.36
CA ALA A 44 -11.94 -7.92 -8.83
C ALA A 44 -11.96 -7.95 -7.29
N LYS A 45 -11.74 -9.12 -6.70
CA LYS A 45 -11.69 -9.31 -5.25
C LYS A 45 -10.50 -8.60 -4.60
N ALA A 46 -9.32 -8.66 -5.23
CA ALA A 46 -8.13 -7.94 -4.77
C ALA A 46 -8.38 -6.43 -4.78
N THR A 47 -8.99 -5.92 -5.85
CA THR A 47 -9.39 -4.51 -5.97
C THR A 47 -10.40 -4.11 -4.88
N GLU A 48 -11.41 -4.94 -4.61
CA GLU A 48 -12.37 -4.70 -3.52
C GLU A 48 -11.68 -4.63 -2.15
N LEU A 49 -10.83 -5.62 -1.84
CA LEU A 49 -10.10 -5.68 -0.58
C LEU A 49 -9.16 -4.49 -0.41
N PHE A 50 -8.45 -4.10 -1.46
CA PHE A 50 -7.59 -2.92 -1.45
C PHE A 50 -8.38 -1.65 -1.21
N ASN A 51 -9.50 -1.45 -1.91
CA ASN A 51 -10.35 -0.27 -1.72
C ASN A 51 -10.92 -0.20 -0.30
N ARG A 52 -11.32 -1.35 0.26
CA ARG A 52 -11.80 -1.43 1.65
C ARG A 52 -10.70 -1.06 2.64
N ASP A 53 -9.46 -1.51 2.40
CA ASP A 53 -8.31 -1.17 3.23
C ASP A 53 -7.98 0.33 3.16
N CYS A 54 -7.98 0.91 1.96
CA CYS A 54 -7.84 2.37 1.76
C CYS A 54 -8.91 3.17 2.52
N GLN A 55 -10.16 2.70 2.56
CA GLN A 55 -11.24 3.36 3.31
C GLN A 55 -11.03 3.26 4.83
N LEU A 56 -10.55 2.10 5.31
CA LEU A 56 -10.22 1.91 6.72
C LEU A 56 -9.02 2.76 7.14
N SER A 57 -7.99 2.86 6.30
CA SER A 57 -6.83 3.70 6.56
C SER A 57 -7.21 5.17 6.54
N SER A 58 -8.03 5.64 5.59
CA SER A 58 -8.52 7.03 5.60
C SER A 58 -9.33 7.34 6.86
N SER A 59 -10.19 6.41 7.29
CA SER A 59 -10.99 6.55 8.52
C SER A 59 -10.14 6.52 9.79
N THR A 60 -9.00 5.85 9.75
CA THR A 60 -8.06 5.75 10.89
C THR A 60 -7.12 6.94 10.92
N GLN A 61 -6.64 7.41 9.78
CA GLN A 61 -5.87 8.65 9.61
C GLN A 61 -6.68 9.88 10.05
N GLN A 62 -7.99 9.89 9.79
CA GLN A 62 -8.90 10.91 10.33
C GLN A 62 -8.94 10.93 11.87
N LYS A 63 -8.64 9.81 12.54
CA LYS A 63 -8.56 9.73 14.01
C LYS A 63 -7.20 10.17 14.54
N SER A 64 -6.11 10.06 13.76
CA SER A 64 -4.79 10.62 14.08
C SER A 64 -4.67 12.07 13.56
N GLN A 65 -5.53 12.95 14.06
CA GLN A 65 -5.80 14.29 13.50
C GLN A 65 -4.59 15.25 13.37
N LEU A 66 -3.46 14.97 14.03
CA LEU A 66 -2.36 15.93 14.10
C LEU A 66 -1.35 15.82 12.94
N ASN A 67 -1.13 14.65 12.35
CA ASN A 67 -0.03 14.47 11.38
C ASN A 67 -0.44 14.64 9.91
N VAL A 68 -1.72 14.53 9.56
CA VAL A 68 -2.17 14.52 8.15
C VAL A 68 -2.78 15.86 7.73
N ALA A 69 -3.33 16.62 8.68
CA ALA A 69 -4.01 17.89 8.43
C ALA A 69 -3.06 18.98 7.91
N TRP A 70 -1.85 19.10 8.48
CA TRP A 70 -0.87 20.09 8.05
C TRP A 70 -0.29 19.77 6.66
N ILE A 71 -0.02 18.49 6.37
CA ILE A 71 0.43 18.03 5.04
C ILE A 71 -0.63 18.37 3.99
N SER A 72 -1.91 18.09 4.30
CA SER A 72 -3.03 18.42 3.41
C SER A 72 -3.15 19.91 3.13
N GLN A 73 -2.87 20.76 4.13
CA GLN A 73 -2.88 22.21 3.96
C GLN A 73 -1.75 22.68 3.05
N ILE A 74 -0.53 22.15 3.23
CA ILE A 74 0.62 22.47 2.37
C ILE A 74 0.37 22.02 0.92
N ILE A 75 -0.22 20.84 0.71
CA ILE A 75 -0.57 20.37 -0.64
C ILE A 75 -1.54 21.35 -1.34
N LYS A 76 -2.49 21.92 -0.59
CA LYS A 76 -3.49 22.86 -1.13
C LYS A 76 -2.91 24.24 -1.40
N SER A 77 -2.27 24.87 -0.41
CA SER A 77 -1.90 26.29 -0.46
C SER A 77 -0.39 26.57 -0.53
N GLY A 78 0.47 25.55 -0.47
CA GLY A 78 1.92 25.70 -0.51
C GLY A 78 2.46 26.01 -1.91
N THR A 79 3.74 26.33 -2.01
CA THR A 79 4.43 26.49 -3.29
C THR A 79 4.67 25.14 -3.96
N SER A 80 5.02 25.10 -5.25
CA SER A 80 5.32 23.84 -5.95
C SER A 80 6.39 23.00 -5.25
N ALA A 81 7.39 23.64 -4.64
CA ALA A 81 8.44 22.96 -3.88
C ALA A 81 7.89 22.38 -2.57
N ASP A 82 7.08 23.16 -1.84
CA ASP A 82 6.46 22.69 -0.58
C ASP A 82 5.48 21.54 -0.82
N LYS A 83 4.70 21.62 -1.90
CA LYS A 83 3.80 20.53 -2.33
C LYS A 83 4.58 19.25 -2.59
N MET A 84 5.73 19.33 -3.24
CA MET A 84 6.57 18.18 -3.51
C MET A 84 7.12 17.56 -2.21
N SER A 85 7.64 18.39 -1.31
CA SER A 85 8.10 17.94 0.01
C SER A 85 6.97 17.29 0.83
N ALA A 86 5.77 17.86 0.79
CA ALA A 86 4.60 17.32 1.49
C ALA A 86 4.14 15.97 0.89
N ILE A 87 4.11 15.84 -0.43
CA ILE A 87 3.76 14.59 -1.13
C ILE A 87 4.79 13.50 -0.82
N GLN A 88 6.08 13.85 -0.76
CA GLN A 88 7.15 12.92 -0.41
C GLN A 88 7.08 12.46 1.05
N LEU A 89 6.83 13.36 1.99
CA LEU A 89 6.63 13.01 3.39
C LEU A 89 5.40 12.13 3.58
N ASN A 90 4.30 12.45 2.91
CA ASN A 90 3.10 11.62 2.95
C ASN A 90 3.36 10.21 2.42
N ALA A 91 4.18 10.09 1.36
CA ALA A 91 4.57 8.81 0.80
C ALA A 91 5.42 7.96 1.75
N GLN A 92 6.28 8.59 2.55
CA GLN A 92 7.09 7.90 3.55
C GLN A 92 6.29 7.46 4.77
N MET A 93 5.29 8.27 5.16
CA MET A 93 4.46 7.99 6.33
C MET A 93 3.46 6.85 6.09
N ASP A 94 2.91 6.75 4.88
CA ASP A 94 1.96 5.71 4.53
C ASP A 94 2.23 5.16 3.12
N PRO A 95 3.28 4.34 2.92
CA PRO A 95 3.73 3.91 1.60
C PRO A 95 2.70 3.07 0.84
N ILE A 96 1.78 2.41 1.54
CA ILE A 96 0.77 1.53 0.93
C ILE A 96 -0.39 2.36 0.38
N HIS A 97 -0.89 3.33 1.14
CA HIS A 97 -2.07 4.11 0.74
C HIS A 97 -1.72 5.37 -0.05
N SER A 98 -0.44 5.66 -0.24
CA SER A 98 0.06 6.84 -0.95
C SER A 98 0.63 6.53 -2.34
N LEU A 99 0.32 5.36 -2.92
CA LEU A 99 0.82 4.99 -4.26
C LEU A 99 0.49 6.03 -5.35
N GLN A 100 -0.65 6.73 -5.21
CA GLN A 100 -1.00 7.84 -6.11
C GLN A 100 -0.02 9.02 -6.00
N ASN A 101 0.47 9.31 -4.79
CA ASN A 101 1.48 10.35 -4.55
C ASN A 101 2.81 9.95 -5.19
N VAL A 102 3.21 8.68 -5.08
CA VAL A 102 4.41 8.15 -5.75
C VAL A 102 4.26 8.26 -7.27
N ARG A 103 3.11 7.88 -7.83
CA ARG A 103 2.82 8.07 -9.27
C ARG A 103 2.93 9.53 -9.70
N PHE A 104 2.38 10.45 -8.91
CA PHE A 104 2.48 11.87 -9.18
C PHE A 104 3.95 12.34 -9.21
N LEU A 105 4.76 11.95 -8.23
CA LEU A 105 6.20 12.26 -8.19
C LEU A 105 6.94 11.73 -9.44
N ILE A 106 6.63 10.51 -9.88
CA ILE A 106 7.22 9.93 -11.09
C ILE A 106 6.87 10.78 -12.31
N THR A 107 5.58 11.12 -12.50
CA THR A 107 5.16 11.96 -13.65
C THR A 107 5.78 13.35 -13.60
N TRP A 108 6.07 13.88 -12.41
CA TRP A 108 6.72 15.16 -12.25
C TRP A 108 8.19 15.10 -12.65
N LEU A 109 8.91 14.04 -12.25
CA LEU A 109 10.29 13.80 -12.66
C LEU A 109 10.43 13.59 -14.17
N GLN A 110 9.45 12.91 -14.79
CA GLN A 110 9.43 12.66 -16.23
C GLN A 110 9.17 13.93 -17.07
N LYS A 111 8.55 14.96 -16.48
CA LYS A 111 8.27 16.24 -17.14
C LYS A 111 9.43 17.23 -17.05
N LYS A 112 10.46 16.91 -16.28
CA LYS A 112 11.63 17.75 -16.02
C LYS A 112 12.77 17.35 -16.95
#